data_AF-A0AB33BIS2-F1
#
_entry.id   AF-A0AB33BIS2-F1
#
_cell.length_a   1.000
_cell.length_b   1.000
_cell.length_c   1.000
_cell.angle_alpha   90.00
_cell.angle_beta   90.00
_cell.angle_gamma   90.00
#
_symmetry.space_group_name_H-M   'P 1'
#
loop_
_entity.id
_entity.type
_entity.pdbx_description
1 polymer ?
#
loop_
_entity_poly.entity_id
_entity_poly.type
_entity_poly.pdbx_seq_one_letter_code
_entity_poly.pdbx_strand_id
1 'polypeptide(L)' 'MKKTWIKANATYTMVGAGHEKGLRRNFTNVVEDVSDEQLTKFGAVLADLSGDSFEKVVVNNATIIAE' A
#
# COMPACT_ATOMS: atom_id res chain seq x y z
N MET A 1 -9.18 -17.70 13.25
CA MET A 1 -9.12 -16.21 13.29
C MET A 1 -10.03 -15.65 12.22
N LYS A 2 -11.00 -14.81 12.59
CA LYS A 2 -11.86 -14.10 11.64
C LYS A 2 -11.12 -12.81 11.27
N LYS A 3 -10.52 -12.76 10.08
CA LYS A 3 -9.88 -11.53 9.57
C LYS A 3 -10.99 -10.62 9.05
N THR A 4 -11.18 -9.46 9.68
CA THR A 4 -12.08 -8.42 9.18
C THR A 4 -11.35 -7.68 8.07
N TRP A 5 -11.88 -7.79 6.86
CA TRP A 5 -11.38 -7.05 5.71
C TRP A 5 -12.15 -5.75 5.64
N ILE A 6 -11.51 -4.63 5.96
CA ILE A 6 -12.09 -3.30 5.75
C ILE A 6 -11.86 -2.92 4.29
N LYS A 7 -12.68 -1.99 3.77
CA LYS A 7 -12.39 -1.25 2.52
C LYS A 7 -11.18 -0.31 2.71
N ALA A 8 -10.12 -0.78 3.35
CA ALA A 8 -8.86 -0.09 3.47
C ALA A 8 -8.10 -0.25 2.15
N ASN A 9 -7.52 0.84 1.66
CA ASN A 9 -6.58 0.81 0.55
C ASN A 9 -5.17 1.13 1.05
N ALA A 10 -4.17 0.47 0.50
CA ALA A 10 -2.77 0.83 0.66
C ALA A 10 -2.24 1.31 -0.69
N THR A 11 -1.84 2.57 -0.74
CA THR A 11 -1.25 3.22 -1.90
C THR A 11 0.25 3.32 -1.71
N TYR A 12 1.01 2.62 -2.55
CA TYR A 12 2.47 2.64 -2.59
C TYR A 12 2.93 3.60 -3.69
N THR A 13 3.88 4.48 -3.38
CA THR A 13 4.60 5.27 -4.36
C THR A 13 5.97 4.65 -4.60
N MET A 14 6.24 4.29 -5.85
CA MET A 14 7.50 3.73 -6.32
C MET A 14 8.20 4.74 -7.22
N VAL A 15 9.52 4.88 -7.13
CA VAL A 15 10.32 5.78 -7.99
C VAL A 15 11.41 5.00 -8.70
N GLY A 16 11.63 5.29 -9.97
CA GLY A 16 12.58 4.54 -10.80
C GLY A 16 12.76 5.17 -12.17
N ALA A 17 13.63 4.56 -12.99
CA ALA A 17 13.89 5.04 -14.34
C ALA A 17 12.59 5.00 -15.18
N GLY A 18 12.17 6.16 -15.70
CA GLY A 18 10.92 6.31 -16.46
C GLY A 18 9.70 6.79 -15.65
N HIS A 19 9.81 6.85 -14.31
CA HIS A 19 8.78 7.40 -13.42
C HIS A 19 9.41 8.07 -12.19
N GLU A 20 10.32 9.02 -12.47
CA GLU A 20 11.03 9.83 -11.47
C GLU A 20 10.08 10.64 -10.56
N LYS A 21 8.89 10.98 -11.08
CA LYS A 21 7.84 11.69 -10.34
C LYS A 21 6.96 10.78 -9.48
N GLY A 22 7.26 9.48 -9.47
CA GLY A 22 6.52 8.48 -8.71
C GLY A 22 5.44 7.77 -9.53
N LEU A 23 5.42 6.45 -9.39
CA LEU A 23 4.41 5.53 -9.90
C LEU A 23 3.57 5.02 -8.74
N ARG A 24 2.27 5.24 -8.83
CA ARG A 24 1.31 4.83 -7.80
C ARG A 24 0.84 3.40 -8.02
N ARG A 25 0.97 2.54 -7.01
CA ARG A 25 0.41 1.18 -6.97
C ARG A 25 -0.60 1.08 -5.84
N ASN A 26 -1.85 0.76 -6.16
CA ASN A 26 -2.93 0.72 -5.19
C ASN A 26 -3.35 -0.73 -4.91
N PHE A 27 -3.44 -1.08 -3.63
CA PHE A 27 -3.91 -2.38 -3.15
C PHE A 27 -5.16 -2.16 -2.32
N THR A 28 -6.27 -2.78 -2.71
CA THR A 28 -7.56 -2.67 -2.03
C THR A 28 -7.81 -3.86 -1.12
N ASN A 29 -8.74 -3.70 -0.18
CA ASN A 29 -9.13 -4.72 0.79
C ASN A 29 -7.93 -5.16 1.65
N VAL A 30 -7.25 -4.18 2.26
CA VAL A 30 -6.20 -4.47 3.25
C VAL A 30 -6.85 -4.82 4.59
N VAL A 31 -6.21 -5.70 5.36
CA VAL A 31 -6.67 -6.09 6.69
C VAL A 31 -6.62 -4.86 7.61
N GLU A 32 -7.62 -4.71 8.48
CA GLU A 32 -7.78 -3.56 9.39
C GLU A 32 -6.52 -3.24 10.21
N ASP A 33 -5.90 -4.26 10.80
CA ASP A 33 -4.75 -4.12 11.69
C ASP A 33 -3.41 -4.41 10.99
N VAL A 34 -3.25 -3.97 9.74
CA VAL A 34 -1.95 -4.10 9.06
C VAL A 34 -0.93 -3.21 9.77
N SER A 35 0.19 -3.80 10.16
CA SER A 35 1.27 -3.06 10.81
C SER A 35 2.13 -2.30 9.79
N ASP A 36 2.77 -1.21 10.23
CA ASP A 36 3.74 -0.46 9.44
C ASP A 36 4.86 -1.36 8.93
N GLU A 37 5.34 -2.30 9.76
CA GLU A 37 6.38 -3.27 9.36
C GLU A 37 5.93 -4.14 8.17
N GLN A 38 4.68 -4.60 8.17
CA GLN A 38 4.13 -5.39 7.07
C GLN A 38 4.02 -4.57 5.78
N LEU A 39 3.58 -3.31 5.90
CA LEU A 39 3.49 -2.39 4.76
C LEU A 39 4.87 -2.08 4.20
N THR A 40 5.87 -1.78 5.04
CA THR A 40 7.24 -1.52 4.61
C THR A 40 7.87 -2.74 3.95
N LYS A 41 7.71 -3.93 4.54
CA LYS A 41 8.20 -5.19 3.93
C LYS A 41 7.57 -5.44 2.57
N PHE A 42 6.27 -5.20 2.43
CA PHE A 42 5.61 -5.35 1.15
C PHE A 42 6.07 -4.31 0.12
N GLY A 43 6.27 -3.05 0.53
CA GLY A 43 6.87 -2.01 -0.31
C GLY A 43 8.26 -2.37 -0.82
N ALA A 44 9.10 -2.97 0.03
CA ALA A 44 10.42 -3.48 -0.37
C ALA A 44 10.32 -4.62 -1.39
N VAL A 45 9.39 -5.57 -1.21
CA VAL A 45 9.14 -6.62 -2.21
C VAL A 45 8.70 -6.02 -3.55
N LEU A 46 7.85 -4.99 -3.54
CA LEU A 46 7.45 -4.31 -4.77
C LEU A 46 8.63 -3.63 -5.46
N ALA A 47 9.53 -3.01 -4.68
CA ALA A 47 10.75 -2.38 -5.18
C ALA A 47 11.64 -3.41 -5.91
N ASP A 48 11.91 -4.54 -5.26
CA ASP A 48 12.74 -5.61 -5.82
C ASP A 48 12.14 -6.21 -7.11
N LEU A 49 10.81 -6.38 -7.15
CA LEU A 49 10.12 -6.96 -8.30
C LEU A 49 10.02 -6.00 -9.49
N SER A 50 9.93 -4.69 -9.26
CA SER A 50 9.80 -3.70 -10.33
C SER A 50 11.12 -3.04 -10.74
N GLY A 51 12.20 -3.24 -9.98
CA GLY A 51 13.46 -2.53 -10.18
C GLY A 51 13.39 -1.05 -9.76
N ASP A 52 12.40 -0.71 -8.92
CA ASP A 52 12.17 0.63 -8.42
C ASP A 52 12.68 0.79 -6.98
N SER A 53 12.61 2.01 -6.46
CA SER A 53 12.73 2.29 -5.03
C SER A 53 11.36 2.59 -4.44
N PHE A 54 11.10 2.06 -3.24
CA PHE A 54 9.90 2.37 -2.47
C PHE A 54 10.08 3.72 -1.76
N GLU A 55 9.19 4.69 -2.04
CA GLU A 55 9.25 6.02 -1.43
C GLU A 55 8.37 6.09 -0.17
N LYS A 56 7.08 5.72 -0.30
CA LYS A 56 6.12 5.78 0.80
C LYS A 56 4.89 4.92 0.55
N VAL A 57 4.20 4.60 1.63
CA VAL A 57 2.89 3.96 1.65
C VAL A 57 1.90 4.86 2.40
N VAL A 58 0.67 4.96 1.88
CA VAL A 58 -0.44 5.63 2.54
C VAL A 58 -1.61 4.66 2.64
N VAL A 59 -2.12 4.45 3.84
CA VAL A 59 -3.31 3.62 4.06
C VAL A 59 -4.51 4.53 4.26
N ASN A 60 -5.55 4.40 3.42
CA ASN A 60 -6.82 5.08 3.64
C ASN A 60 -7.88 4.05 4.07
N ASN A 61 -8.42 4.26 5.26
CA ASN A 61 -9.57 3.51 5.74
C ASN A 61 -10.83 4.26 5.32
N ALA A 62 -11.47 3.83 4.24
CA ALA A 62 -12.77 4.35 3.85
C ALA A 62 -13.84 3.73 4.75
N THR A 63 -14.03 4.27 5.95
CA THR A 63 -15.28 4.06 6.69
C THR A 63 -16.37 4.77 5.90
N ILE A 64 -17.12 4.05 5.08
CA ILE A 64 -18.39 4.59 4.56
C ILE A 64 -19.32 4.62 5.76
N ILE A 65 -19.42 5.79 6.40
CA ILE A 65 -20.52 6.09 7.30
C ILE A 65 -21.74 6.21 6.37
N ALA A 66 -22.48 5.12 6.20
CA ALA A 66 -23.83 5.20 5.70
C ALA A 66 -24.69 5.61 6.89
N GLU A 67 -25.14 6.87 6.91
CA GLU A 67 -26.34 7.28 7.67
C GLU A 67 -27.58 6.60 7.08
#